data_AF-A0A009RYG6-F1
#
_entry.id   AF-A0A009RYG6-F1
#
_cell.length_a   1.000
_cell.length_b   1.000
_cell.length_c   1.000
_cell.angle_alpha   90.00
_cell.angle_beta   90.00
_cell.angle_gamma   90.00
#
_symmetry.space_group_name_H-M   'P 1'
#
loop_
_entity.id
_entity.type
_entity.pdbx_description
1 polymer ?
#
loop_
_entity_poly.entity_id
_entity_poly.type
_entity_poly.pdbx_seq_one_letter_code
_entity_poly.pdbx_strand_id
1 'polypeptide(L)'
;MTSLSQQMNLNHYSHQADFAQNLMSTICGEHRLDTSARDTLDFHYDGMRLPNRKMAIGTIRYGANVAINISNLKAYSISDIR
;
A
#
# COMPACT_ATOMS: atom_id res chain seq x y z
N MET A 1 -20.14 18.11 15.29
CA MET A 1 -19.87 18.07 13.84
C MET A 1 -18.47 17.48 13.62
N THR A 2 -18.37 16.19 13.34
CA THR A 2 -17.11 15.59 12.87
C THR A 2 -16.94 15.98 11.41
N SER A 3 -15.99 16.88 11.14
CA SER A 3 -15.70 17.31 9.78
C SER A 3 -15.22 16.10 8.94
N LEU A 4 -15.98 15.73 7.91
CA LEU A 4 -15.61 14.71 6.90
C LEU A 4 -14.44 15.18 6.00
N SER A 5 -13.87 16.36 6.27
CA SER A 5 -12.93 17.08 5.40
C SER A 5 -11.49 16.55 5.37
N GLN A 6 -11.16 15.47 6.09
CA GLN A 6 -9.79 14.90 6.08
C GLN A 6 -9.73 13.51 5.45
N GLN A 7 -10.73 13.15 4.64
CA GLN A 7 -10.63 11.98 3.78
C GLN A 7 -9.69 12.31 2.63
N MET A 8 -8.57 11.59 2.57
CA MET A 8 -7.60 11.74 1.47
C MET A 8 -7.69 10.52 0.58
N ASN A 9 -8.20 10.72 -0.63
CA ASN A 9 -8.07 9.72 -1.69
C ASN A 9 -6.63 9.73 -2.18
N LEU A 10 -6.03 8.54 -2.28
CA LEU A 10 -4.65 8.32 -2.63
C LEU A 10 -4.63 7.36 -3.81
N ASN A 11 -4.18 7.83 -4.96
CA ASN A 11 -3.98 7.02 -6.15
C ASN A 11 -2.53 7.24 -6.61
N HIS A 12 -1.72 6.19 -6.53
CA HIS A 12 -0.31 6.24 -6.84
C HIS A 12 0.09 5.11 -7.78
N TYR A 13 0.79 5.49 -8.84
CA TYR A 13 1.39 4.59 -9.80
C TYR A 13 2.91 4.77 -9.81
N SER A 14 3.66 3.68 -9.83
CA SER A 14 5.11 3.73 -9.91
C SER A 14 5.70 2.43 -10.45
N HIS A 15 6.85 2.55 -11.12
CA HIS A 15 7.66 1.41 -11.55
C HIS A 15 8.78 1.04 -10.57
N GLN A 16 8.91 1.80 -9.47
CA GLN A 16 10.06 1.75 -8.58
C GLN A 16 9.73 1.03 -7.28
N ALA A 17 10.43 -0.06 -6.99
CA ALA A 17 10.22 -0.84 -5.78
C ALA A 17 10.44 -0.04 -4.48
N ASP A 18 11.43 0.85 -4.46
CA ASP A 18 11.71 1.68 -3.29
C ASP A 18 10.57 2.67 -3.00
N PHE A 19 9.92 3.21 -4.05
CA PHE A 19 8.72 4.04 -3.89
C PHE A 19 7.57 3.23 -3.28
N ALA A 20 7.31 2.04 -3.82
CA ALA A 20 6.27 1.15 -3.32
C ALA A 20 6.50 0.80 -1.84
N GLN A 21 7.72 0.42 -1.46
CA GLN A 21 8.06 0.10 -0.07
C GLN A 21 7.85 1.28 0.87
N ASN A 22 8.29 2.48 0.48
CA ASN A 22 8.15 3.69 1.31
C ASN A 22 6.69 4.08 1.50
N LEU A 23 5.88 3.98 0.44
CA LEU A 23 4.45 4.24 0.52
C LEU A 23 3.75 3.22 1.42
N MET A 24 4.04 1.93 1.24
CA MET A 24 3.48 0.87 2.08
C MET A 24 3.91 0.98 3.54
N SER A 25 5.15 1.39 3.81
CA SER A 25 5.61 1.64 5.18
C SER A 25 4.79 2.74 5.88
N THR A 26 4.37 3.74 5.11
CA THR A 26 3.54 4.85 5.59
C THR A 26 2.09 4.44 5.89
N ILE A 27 1.57 3.47 5.14
CA ILE A 27 0.16 3.03 5.21
C ILE A 27 -0.02 1.87 6.19
N CYS A 28 0.85 0.87 6.12
CA CYS A 28 0.73 -0.40 6.84
C CYS A 28 1.63 -0.48 8.09
N GLY A 29 2.53 0.48 8.31
CA GLY A 29 3.63 0.33 9.29
C GLY A 29 4.83 -0.37 8.66
N GLU A 30 5.83 -0.77 9.45
CA GLU A 30 7.08 -1.34 8.93
C GLU A 30 6.84 -2.44 7.87
N HIS A 31 7.34 -2.19 6.66
CA HIS A 31 7.06 -2.98 5.48
C HIS A 31 8.32 -3.17 4.66
N ARG A 32 8.65 -4.42 4.33
CA ARG A 32 9.77 -4.75 3.44
C ARG A 32 9.24 -5.40 2.18
N LEU A 33 9.55 -4.78 1.04
CA LEU A 33 9.20 -5.27 -0.28
C LEU A 33 10.44 -5.90 -0.91
N ASP A 34 10.38 -7.20 -1.19
CA ASP A 34 11.46 -7.92 -1.86
C ASP A 34 10.98 -8.36 -3.25
N THR A 35 11.78 -8.07 -4.27
CA THR A 35 11.44 -8.39 -5.66
C THR A 35 12.69 -8.52 -6.51
N SER A 36 12.69 -9.48 -7.42
CA SER A 36 13.72 -9.61 -8.46
C SER A 36 13.57 -8.57 -9.58
N ALA A 37 12.47 -7.82 -9.60
CA ALA A 37 12.11 -6.87 -10.66
C ALA A 37 12.10 -5.41 -10.12
N ARG A 38 13.12 -5.02 -9.34
CA ARG A 38 13.17 -3.72 -8.64
C ARG A 38 12.90 -2.50 -9.53
N ASP A 39 13.42 -2.50 -10.75
CA ASP A 39 13.35 -1.38 -11.69
C ASP A 39 12.12 -1.43 -12.62
N THR A 40 11.36 -2.52 -12.58
CA THR A 40 10.21 -2.77 -13.48
C THR A 40 8.98 -3.22 -12.70
N LEU A 41 8.88 -2.85 -11.43
CA LEU A 41 7.77 -3.26 -10.57
C LEU A 41 6.51 -2.48 -10.95
N ASP A 42 5.50 -3.11 -11.52
CA ASP A 42 4.23 -2.44 -11.82
C ASP A 42 3.39 -2.24 -10.54
N PHE A 43 3.62 -1.13 -9.83
CA PHE A 43 2.97 -0.86 -8.54
C PHE A 43 1.79 0.11 -8.70
N HIS A 44 0.63 -0.29 -8.15
CA HIS A 44 -0.54 0.57 -8.07
C HIS A 44 -1.18 0.49 -6.68
N TYR A 45 -1.30 1.64 -6.03
CA TYR A 45 -2.12 1.81 -4.85
C TYR A 45 -3.32 2.71 -5.15
N ASP A 46 -4.51 2.26 -4.78
CA ASP A 46 -5.75 3.03 -4.84
C ASP A 46 -6.48 2.87 -3.51
N GLY A 47 -6.67 3.97 -2.78
CA GLY A 47 -7.29 3.89 -1.47
C GLY A 47 -7.61 5.23 -0.83
N MET A 48 -8.10 5.16 0.39
CA MET A 48 -8.51 6.30 1.19
C MET A 48 -7.91 6.21 2.58
N ARG A 49 -7.32 7.31 3.05
CA ARG A 49 -6.91 7.47 4.44
C ARG A 49 -8.01 8.16 5.24
N LEU A 50 -8.28 7.61 6.42
CA LEU A 50 -9.24 8.12 7.41
C LEU A 50 -8.47 8.50 8.69
N PRO A 51 -7.82 9.68 8.76
CA PRO A 51 -6.93 10.06 9.86
C PRO A 51 -7.62 10.01 11.23
N ASN A 52 -8.87 10.50 11.28
CA ASN A 52 -9.69 10.51 12.50
C ASN A 52 -10.02 9.11 13.04
N ARG A 53 -9.89 8.08 12.20
CA ARG A 53 -10.11 6.67 12.58
C ARG A 53 -8.80 5.88 12.66
N LYS A 54 -7.64 6.53 12.45
CA LYS A 54 -6.33 5.89 12.34
C LYS A 54 -6.36 4.67 11.39
N MET A 55 -7.07 4.82 10.26
CA MET A 55 -7.40 3.73 9.35
C MET A 55 -7.06 4.13 7.90
N ALA A 56 -6.61 3.16 7.12
CA ALA A 56 -6.51 3.25 5.67
C ALA A 56 -7.25 2.05 5.05
N ILE A 57 -7.98 2.28 3.97
CA ILE A 57 -8.69 1.25 3.22
C ILE A 57 -8.33 1.43 1.74
N GLY A 58 -7.93 0.37 1.06
CA GLY A 58 -7.56 0.46 -0.34
C GLY A 58 -7.12 -0.87 -0.92
N THR A 59 -6.77 -0.82 -2.19
CA THR A 59 -6.25 -1.92 -2.98
C THR A 59 -4.78 -1.65 -3.27
N ILE A 60 -3.94 -2.63 -2.96
CA ILE A 60 -2.53 -2.64 -3.30
C ILE A 60 -2.31 -3.69 -4.38
N ARG A 61 -1.69 -3.30 -5.49
CA ARG A 61 -1.36 -4.18 -6.61
C ARG A 61 0.12 -4.08 -6.92
N TYR A 62 0.69 -5.24 -7.20
CA TYR A 62 2.05 -5.39 -7.71
C TYR A 62 1.99 -6.22 -8.98
N GLY A 63 2.79 -5.86 -9.98
CA GLY A 63 3.17 -6.77 -11.05
C GLY A 63 3.81 -8.04 -10.44
N ALA A 64 3.73 -9.16 -11.16
CA ALA A 64 4.18 -10.47 -10.70
C ALA A 64 5.62 -10.48 -10.13
N ASN A 65 5.94 -11.50 -9.32
CA ASN A 65 7.25 -11.72 -8.67
C ASN A 65 7.57 -10.74 -7.52
N VAL A 66 6.64 -10.59 -6.58
CA VAL A 66 6.88 -9.88 -5.30
C VAL A 66 6.77 -10.82 -4.12
N ALA A 67 7.66 -10.63 -3.14
CA ALA A 67 7.54 -11.17 -1.80
C ALA A 67 7.31 -10.00 -0.83
N ILE A 68 6.24 -10.08 -0.06
CA ILE A 68 5.85 -9.03 0.88
C ILE A 68 6.12 -9.54 2.30
N ASN A 69 6.97 -8.85 3.04
CA ASN A 69 7.22 -9.12 4.44
C ASN A 69 6.73 -7.94 5.30
N ILE A 70 5.74 -8.20 6.17
CA ILE A 70 5.13 -7.17 7.02
C ILE A 70 5.30 -7.54 8.49
N SER A 71 5.90 -6.65 9.25
CA SER A 71 6.03 -6.77 10.71
C SER A 71 4.83 -6.11 11.40
N ASN A 72 4.31 -6.72 12.47
CA ASN A 72 3.24 -6.14 13.32
C ASN A 72 1.91 -5.81 12.60
N LEU A 73 1.48 -6.69 11.70
CA LEU A 73 0.25 -6.55 10.93
C LEU A 73 -0.99 -6.81 11.83
N LYS A 74 -1.85 -5.80 12.02
CA LYS A 74 -3.06 -5.94 12.87
C LYS A 74 -4.19 -6.72 12.18
N ALA A 75 -4.43 -6.43 10.91
CA ALA A 75 -5.42 -7.11 10.08
C ALA A 75 -5.04 -6.92 8.61
N TYR A 76 -5.19 -7.97 7.80
CA TYR A 76 -4.90 -7.93 6.37
C TYR A 76 -5.84 -8.84 5.60
N SER A 77 -6.11 -8.49 4.35
CA SER A 77 -6.82 -9.32 3.38
C SER A 77 -6.03 -9.26 2.07
N ILE A 78 -5.74 -10.42 1.49
CA ILE A 78 -5.09 -10.54 0.18
C ILE A 78 -6.09 -11.21 -0.76
N SER A 79 -6.38 -10.55 -1.87
CA SER A 79 -7.14 -11.12 -2.97
C SER A 79 -6.24 -11.20 -4.19
N ASP A 80 -5.97 -12.42 -4.65
CA ASP A 80 -5.33 -12.68 -5.95
C ASP A 80 -6.44 -12.71 -7.01
N ILE A 81 -6.32 -11.88 -8.04
CA ILE A 81 -7.23 -11.87 -9.19
C ILE A 81 -6.47 -12.55 -10.33
N ARG A 82 -6.81 -13.80 -10.61
CA ARG A 82 -6.32 -14.58 -11.77
C ARG A 82 -7.28 -14.47 -12.94
#